data_AF-A0A4R4TT32-F1
#
_entry.id   AF-A0A4R4TT32-F1
#
_cell.length_a   1.000
_cell.length_b   1.000
_cell.length_c   1.000
_cell.angle_alpha   90.00
_cell.angle_beta   90.00
_cell.angle_gamma   90.00
#
_symmetry.space_group_name_H-M   'P 1'
#
loop_
_entity.id
_entity.type
_entity.pdbx_description
1 polymer ?
#
loop_
_entity_poly.entity_id
_entity_poly.type
_entity_poly.pdbx_seq_one_letter_code
_entity_poly.pdbx_strand_id
1 'polypeptide(L)'
;MGNPTTLLDYEIIASPYPLVAARSTASPPASLDLVVSNSGSEVVYCKWIAVTVPVGDLAQSLTTDFSAIRASANPSGDWSFDKVTDNTLYGVPQDEKAVFAGKPTTDPARVAENGVILGLYNIPVNKQPGITSLHIRENVSRDGTTWTRNDRYLRLVKGTVARTNEPRSFYASPSDVDRATEVTLHWDGSPDLGYWIERPDGKDPAPVPDPTSYKVGRIDRTTTFHLLVRDTRDEQHQVRYRLSTTVTVRNPKYDAAQVRNLLVGEE
;
A
#
# COMPACT_ATOMS: atom_id res chain seq x y z
N MET A 1 -23.94 0.51 25.95
CA MET A 1 -24.29 -0.77 25.28
C MET A 1 -22.99 -1.36 24.78
N GLY A 2 -22.58 -2.51 25.31
CA GLY A 2 -21.34 -3.16 24.90
C GLY A 2 -21.45 -3.58 23.43
N ASN A 3 -20.42 -3.28 22.63
CA ASN A 3 -20.33 -3.85 21.29
C ASN A 3 -20.40 -5.38 21.42
N PRO A 4 -21.20 -6.10 20.62
CA PRO A 4 -21.14 -7.55 20.61
C PRO A 4 -19.72 -7.94 20.20
N THR A 5 -18.98 -8.54 21.13
CA THR A 5 -17.61 -9.00 20.89
C THR A 5 -17.70 -10.27 20.06
N THR A 6 -17.13 -10.28 18.86
CA THR A 6 -16.92 -11.53 18.12
C THR A 6 -16.13 -12.51 18.97
N LEU A 7 -16.40 -13.80 18.80
CA LEU A 7 -15.66 -14.86 19.47
C LEU A 7 -14.38 -15.22 18.71
N LEU A 8 -14.39 -15.05 17.38
CA LEU A 8 -13.22 -15.22 16.54
C LEU A 8 -12.50 -13.88 16.31
N ASP A 9 -11.22 -13.99 16.04
CA ASP A 9 -10.34 -12.89 15.64
C ASP A 9 -10.23 -12.83 14.13
N TYR A 10 -10.20 -11.59 13.63
CA TYR A 10 -10.17 -11.31 12.21
C TYR A 10 -9.11 -10.27 11.89
N GLU A 11 -8.27 -10.58 10.90
CA GLU A 11 -7.30 -9.67 10.33
C GLU A 11 -7.42 -9.67 8.80
N ILE A 12 -7.22 -8.51 8.16
CA ILE A 12 -7.18 -8.42 6.70
C ILE A 12 -5.78 -8.09 6.26
N ILE A 13 -5.27 -8.91 5.35
CA ILE A 13 -4.03 -8.67 4.61
C ILE A 13 -4.42 -8.26 3.20
N ALA A 14 -3.98 -7.08 2.77
CA ALA A 14 -4.26 -6.55 1.44
C ALA A 14 -3.03 -6.64 0.54
N SER A 15 -3.25 -6.97 -0.74
CA SER A 15 -2.24 -6.90 -1.79
C SER A 15 -2.78 -6.09 -2.97
N PRO A 16 -2.17 -4.94 -3.32
CA PRO A 16 -1.04 -4.30 -2.63
C PRO A 16 -1.43 -3.75 -1.24
N TYR A 17 -0.41 -3.47 -0.41
CA TYR A 17 -0.57 -2.79 0.89
C TYR A 17 0.13 -1.41 0.89
N PRO A 18 -0.57 -0.32 1.27
CA PRO A 18 -2.02 -0.25 1.46
C PRO A 18 -2.76 -0.53 0.14
N LEU A 19 -4.07 -0.80 0.22
CA LEU A 19 -4.90 -0.86 -0.98
C LEU A 19 -4.78 0.46 -1.76
N VAL A 20 -4.91 0.38 -3.08
CA VAL A 20 -4.85 1.54 -3.96
C VAL A 20 -6.16 1.67 -4.71
N ALA A 21 -6.73 2.87 -4.69
CA ALA A 21 -7.89 3.20 -5.53
C ALA A 21 -7.51 3.10 -7.02
N ALA A 22 -8.41 2.54 -7.85
CA ALA A 22 -8.14 2.39 -9.27
C ALA A 22 -7.95 3.76 -9.95
N ARG A 23 -7.06 3.81 -10.93
CA ARG A 23 -6.80 4.98 -11.78
C ARG A 23 -7.68 4.96 -13.03
N SER A 24 -7.83 3.77 -13.59
CA SER A 24 -8.65 3.49 -14.77
C SER A 24 -9.26 2.09 -14.66
N THR A 25 -10.09 1.71 -15.63
CA THR A 25 -10.63 0.36 -15.75
C THR A 25 -9.56 -0.70 -16.02
N ALA A 26 -8.34 -0.30 -16.39
CA ALA A 26 -7.19 -1.17 -16.59
C ALA A 26 -6.26 -1.27 -15.37
N SER A 27 -6.66 -0.70 -14.23
CA SER A 27 -5.85 -0.79 -13.00
C SER A 27 -5.70 -2.25 -12.57
N PRO A 28 -4.52 -2.68 -12.09
CA PRO A 28 -4.36 -4.03 -11.57
C PRO A 28 -5.36 -4.32 -10.44
N PRO A 29 -6.00 -5.50 -10.44
CA PRO A 29 -6.93 -5.85 -9.37
C PRO A 29 -6.17 -6.08 -8.05
N ALA A 30 -6.85 -5.82 -6.94
CA ALA A 30 -6.35 -6.13 -5.62
C ALA A 30 -6.79 -7.53 -5.15
N SER A 31 -6.17 -8.00 -4.08
CA SER A 31 -6.60 -9.19 -3.34
C SER A 31 -6.63 -8.90 -1.84
N LEU A 32 -7.53 -9.56 -1.13
CA LEU A 32 -7.68 -9.50 0.33
C LEU A 32 -7.69 -10.92 0.88
N ASP A 33 -6.81 -11.21 1.82
CA ASP A 33 -6.87 -12.42 2.62
C ASP A 33 -7.44 -12.06 3.99
N LEU A 34 -8.59 -12.63 4.34
CA LEU A 34 -9.19 -12.53 5.65
C LEU A 34 -8.68 -13.72 6.50
N VAL A 35 -7.80 -13.43 7.44
CA VAL A 35 -7.28 -14.41 8.40
C VAL A 35 -8.26 -14.52 9.55
N VAL A 36 -8.74 -15.74 9.79
CA VAL A 36 -9.67 -16.05 10.88
C VAL A 36 -8.99 -17.01 11.85
N SER A 37 -9.02 -16.66 13.13
CA SER A 37 -8.41 -17.47 14.18
C SER A 37 -9.15 -17.34 15.52
N ASN A 38 -8.73 -18.12 16.50
CA ASN A 38 -9.17 -17.97 17.89
C ASN A 38 -7.94 -17.72 18.77
N SER A 39 -7.74 -16.46 19.19
CA SER A 39 -6.68 -16.09 20.13
C SER A 39 -7.09 -16.29 21.60
N GLY A 40 -8.37 -16.58 21.85
CA GLY A 40 -8.91 -16.84 23.18
C GLY A 40 -8.48 -18.20 23.75
N SER A 41 -8.67 -18.37 25.06
CA SER A 41 -8.33 -19.62 25.76
C SER A 41 -9.43 -20.70 25.69
N GLU A 42 -10.62 -20.33 25.23
CA GLU A 42 -11.77 -21.24 25.14
C GLU A 42 -11.98 -21.69 23.70
N VAL A 43 -12.52 -22.88 23.51
CA VAL A 43 -12.92 -23.38 22.19
C VAL A 43 -14.06 -22.55 21.60
N VAL A 44 -14.02 -22.34 20.29
CA VAL A 44 -15.09 -21.69 19.54
C VAL A 44 -15.53 -22.60 18.40
N TYR A 45 -16.80 -22.98 18.39
CA TYR A 45 -17.44 -23.67 17.28
C TYR A 45 -17.98 -22.64 16.29
N CYS A 46 -17.80 -22.88 14.99
CA CYS A 46 -18.25 -21.98 13.95
C CYS A 46 -19.08 -22.73 12.91
N LYS A 47 -20.25 -22.19 12.57
CA LYS A 47 -21.12 -22.72 11.49
C LYS A 47 -20.90 -22.03 10.16
N TRP A 48 -20.64 -20.73 10.18
CA TRP A 48 -20.36 -19.96 8.98
C TRP A 48 -19.81 -18.59 9.33
N ILE A 49 -19.17 -17.98 8.34
CA ILE A 49 -18.67 -16.60 8.35
C ILE A 49 -19.17 -15.92 7.07
N ALA A 50 -19.97 -14.88 7.20
CA ALA A 50 -20.43 -14.07 6.08
C ALA A 50 -19.57 -12.80 5.96
N VAL A 51 -19.09 -12.53 4.74
CA VAL A 51 -18.32 -11.33 4.40
C VAL A 51 -19.11 -10.49 3.42
N THR A 52 -19.58 -9.33 3.87
CA THR A 52 -20.28 -8.36 3.02
C THR A 52 -19.31 -7.29 2.55
N VAL A 53 -19.19 -7.16 1.23
CA VAL A 53 -18.32 -6.21 0.54
C VAL A 53 -19.14 -4.97 0.15
N PRO A 54 -18.72 -3.75 0.54
CA PRO A 54 -19.37 -2.53 0.07
C PRO A 54 -19.22 -2.34 -1.45
N VAL A 55 -20.34 -2.30 -2.17
CA VAL A 55 -20.37 -2.12 -3.63
C VAL A 55 -20.84 -0.71 -3.98
N GLY A 56 -20.19 -0.04 -4.94
CA GLY A 56 -20.50 1.31 -5.40
C GLY A 56 -19.25 2.11 -5.77
N ASP A 57 -19.45 3.38 -6.11
CA ASP A 57 -18.44 4.31 -6.61
C ASP A 57 -17.95 5.33 -5.56
N LEU A 58 -18.55 5.34 -4.37
CA LEU A 58 -18.19 6.25 -3.28
C LEU A 58 -16.93 5.82 -2.52
N ALA A 59 -16.39 6.73 -1.70
CA ALA A 59 -15.19 6.50 -0.90
C ALA A 59 -15.30 5.28 0.03
N GLN A 60 -16.50 5.00 0.56
CA GLN A 60 -16.76 3.85 1.42
C GLN A 60 -16.93 2.52 0.68
N SER A 61 -17.19 2.55 -0.64
CA SER A 61 -17.34 1.35 -1.44
C SER A 61 -15.96 0.77 -1.79
N LEU A 62 -15.84 -0.56 -1.79
CA LEU A 62 -14.59 -1.23 -2.18
C LEU A 62 -14.50 -1.34 -3.70
N THR A 63 -15.58 -1.77 -4.35
CA THR A 63 -15.62 -2.08 -5.78
C THR A 63 -16.93 -1.61 -6.40
N THR A 64 -16.92 -1.31 -7.71
CA THR A 64 -18.14 -1.14 -8.50
C THR A 64 -18.59 -2.44 -9.17
N ASP A 65 -17.75 -3.48 -9.16
CA ASP A 65 -18.01 -4.76 -9.83
C ASP A 65 -17.65 -5.93 -8.91
N PHE A 66 -18.62 -6.30 -8.07
CA PHE A 66 -18.49 -7.47 -7.21
C PHE A 66 -18.43 -8.78 -7.99
N SER A 67 -18.98 -8.84 -9.21
CA SER A 67 -19.04 -10.06 -10.02
C SER A 67 -17.65 -10.53 -10.47
N ALA A 68 -16.71 -9.59 -10.65
CA ALA A 68 -15.31 -9.86 -10.98
C ALA A 68 -14.52 -10.56 -9.87
N ILE A 69 -14.92 -10.39 -8.60
CA ILE A 69 -14.22 -10.97 -7.45
C ILE A 69 -14.23 -12.51 -7.56
N ARG A 70 -13.13 -13.15 -7.16
CA ARG A 70 -13.02 -14.60 -7.01
C ARG A 70 -12.79 -14.92 -5.54
N ALA A 71 -13.29 -16.06 -5.10
CA ALA A 71 -13.25 -16.46 -3.70
C ALA A 71 -12.43 -17.75 -3.56
N SER A 72 -11.72 -17.90 -2.45
CA SER A 72 -11.11 -19.16 -2.05
C SER A 72 -11.13 -19.32 -0.54
N ALA A 73 -10.98 -20.56 -0.09
CA ALA A 73 -10.73 -20.88 1.31
C ALA A 73 -9.44 -21.70 1.42
N ASN A 74 -8.68 -21.49 2.50
CA ASN A 74 -7.53 -22.29 2.85
C ASN A 74 -7.60 -22.67 4.35
N PRO A 75 -7.61 -23.97 4.71
CA PRO A 75 -7.53 -25.13 3.81
C PRO A 75 -8.83 -25.39 3.04
N SER A 76 -8.72 -25.57 1.72
CA SER A 76 -9.88 -25.77 0.82
C SER A 76 -10.58 -27.12 0.99
N GLY A 77 -9.95 -28.06 1.71
CA GLY A 77 -10.55 -29.35 2.06
C GLY A 77 -11.52 -29.27 3.23
N ASP A 78 -11.40 -28.24 4.07
CA ASP A 78 -12.18 -28.12 5.31
C ASP A 78 -13.19 -26.96 5.25
N TRP A 79 -13.01 -26.04 4.30
CA TRP A 79 -13.85 -24.87 4.13
C TRP A 79 -14.17 -24.59 2.66
N SER A 80 -15.38 -24.11 2.39
CA SER A 80 -15.72 -23.41 1.15
C SER A 80 -15.87 -21.91 1.41
N PHE A 81 -15.73 -21.10 0.37
CA PHE A 81 -15.99 -19.66 0.43
C PHE A 81 -16.56 -19.20 -0.89
N ASP A 82 -17.87 -18.94 -0.90
CA ASP A 82 -18.63 -18.76 -2.13
C ASP A 82 -19.52 -17.53 -2.09
N LYS A 83 -19.77 -16.94 -3.27
CA LYS A 83 -20.72 -15.83 -3.39
C LYS A 83 -22.15 -16.35 -3.25
N VAL A 84 -22.93 -15.70 -2.38
CA VAL A 84 -24.34 -16.05 -2.15
C VAL A 84 -25.29 -14.95 -2.59
N THR A 85 -24.82 -13.70 -2.68
CA THR A 85 -25.56 -12.54 -3.19
C THR A 85 -24.61 -11.64 -3.97
N ASP A 86 -25.13 -10.53 -4.51
CA ASP A 86 -24.37 -9.53 -5.28
C ASP A 86 -23.34 -8.72 -4.47
N ASN A 87 -23.23 -8.96 -3.16
CA ASN A 87 -22.25 -8.31 -2.30
C ASN A 87 -21.78 -9.15 -1.11
N THR A 88 -22.24 -10.39 -0.97
CA THR A 88 -21.94 -11.23 0.21
C THR A 88 -21.36 -12.57 -0.20
N LEU A 89 -20.32 -12.97 0.52
CA LEU A 89 -19.73 -14.30 0.44
C LEU A 89 -19.94 -15.06 1.75
N TYR A 90 -20.10 -16.38 1.70
CA TYR A 90 -20.23 -17.24 2.87
C TYR A 90 -19.08 -18.24 2.91
N GLY A 91 -18.36 -18.21 4.03
CA GLY A 91 -17.39 -19.23 4.44
C GLY A 91 -18.11 -20.28 5.26
N VAL A 92 -18.10 -21.54 4.81
CA VAL A 92 -18.80 -22.64 5.48
C VAL A 92 -17.82 -23.82 5.62
N PRO A 93 -17.70 -24.43 6.81
CA PRO A 93 -16.93 -25.66 6.96
C PRO A 93 -17.59 -26.82 6.20
N GLN A 94 -16.79 -27.79 5.74
CA GLN A 94 -17.33 -28.98 5.08
C GLN A 94 -18.10 -29.89 6.06
N ASP A 95 -17.68 -29.90 7.33
CA ASP A 95 -18.42 -30.52 8.43
C ASP A 95 -19.57 -29.61 8.91
N GLU A 96 -20.48 -30.14 9.74
CA GLU A 96 -21.60 -29.35 10.32
C GLU A 96 -21.14 -28.09 11.10
N LYS A 97 -19.90 -28.12 11.61
CA LYS A 97 -19.24 -27.01 12.29
C LYS A 97 -17.72 -27.17 12.26
N ALA A 98 -17.00 -26.06 12.17
CA ALA A 98 -15.58 -26.00 12.44
C ALA A 98 -15.33 -25.81 13.94
N VAL A 99 -14.19 -26.32 14.43
CA VAL A 99 -13.75 -26.16 15.82
C VAL A 99 -12.46 -25.36 15.83
N PHE A 100 -12.52 -24.12 16.32
CA PHE A 100 -11.34 -23.31 16.58
C PHE A 100 -10.88 -23.56 18.02
N ALA A 101 -9.82 -24.35 18.19
CA ALA A 101 -9.26 -24.61 19.50
C ALA A 101 -8.83 -23.30 20.19
N GLY A 102 -9.00 -23.25 21.51
CA GLY A 102 -8.44 -22.17 22.31
C GLY A 102 -6.93 -22.32 22.43
N LYS A 103 -6.25 -21.21 22.68
CA LYS A 103 -4.81 -21.18 22.93
C LYS A 103 -4.45 -22.06 24.15
N PRO A 104 -3.49 -23.00 24.03
CA PRO A 104 -3.05 -23.81 25.16
C PRO A 104 -2.53 -22.93 26.30
N THR A 105 -3.05 -23.14 27.51
CA THR A 105 -2.65 -22.38 28.70
C THR A 105 -1.27 -22.81 29.22
N THR A 106 -0.81 -24.01 28.87
CA THR A 106 0.47 -24.59 29.29
C THR A 106 1.62 -24.35 28.30
N ASP A 107 1.32 -23.92 27.06
CA ASP A 107 2.32 -23.53 26.07
C ASP A 107 1.81 -22.30 25.28
N PRO A 108 2.06 -21.09 25.79
CA PRO A 108 1.56 -19.86 25.20
C PRO A 108 2.25 -19.49 23.87
N ALA A 109 3.26 -20.24 23.41
CA ALA A 109 3.87 -20.03 22.10
C ALA A 109 3.11 -20.75 20.97
N ARG A 110 2.29 -21.76 21.30
CA ARG A 110 1.54 -22.52 20.30
C ARG A 110 0.23 -21.80 19.96
N VAL A 111 0.10 -21.36 18.71
CA VAL A 111 -1.17 -20.88 18.13
C VAL A 111 -2.02 -22.11 17.82
N ALA A 112 -3.34 -22.04 18.05
CA ALA A 112 -4.25 -23.11 17.67
C ALA A 112 -4.12 -23.40 16.16
N GLU A 113 -4.01 -24.67 15.79
CA GLU A 113 -3.73 -25.12 14.41
C GLU A 113 -4.90 -24.90 13.43
N ASN A 114 -6.05 -24.44 13.93
CA ASN A 114 -7.34 -24.54 13.26
C ASN A 114 -7.80 -23.20 12.66
N GLY A 115 -6.87 -22.38 12.14
CA GLY A 115 -7.18 -21.13 11.45
C GLY A 115 -7.72 -21.36 10.03
N VAL A 116 -8.44 -20.39 9.49
CA VAL A 116 -8.86 -20.38 8.08
C VAL A 116 -8.53 -19.05 7.44
N ILE A 117 -8.08 -19.09 6.18
CA ILE A 117 -7.94 -17.90 5.33
C ILE A 117 -9.07 -17.91 4.32
N LEU A 118 -9.86 -16.84 4.30
CA LEU A 118 -10.89 -16.59 3.30
C LEU A 118 -10.38 -15.54 2.32
N GLY A 119 -10.04 -15.97 1.11
CA GLY A 119 -9.42 -15.13 0.09
C GLY A 119 -10.45 -14.49 -0.84
N LEU A 120 -10.32 -13.18 -1.07
CA LEU A 120 -11.02 -12.44 -2.12
C LEU A 120 -9.98 -11.95 -3.14
N TYR A 121 -10.00 -12.50 -4.35
CA TYR A 121 -9.05 -12.19 -5.41
C TYR A 121 -9.72 -11.44 -6.55
N ASN A 122 -8.89 -10.85 -7.42
CA ASN A 122 -9.35 -10.16 -8.61
C ASN A 122 -10.36 -9.05 -8.31
N ILE A 123 -10.09 -8.24 -7.27
CA ILE A 123 -10.97 -7.16 -6.83
C ILE A 123 -10.67 -5.91 -7.69
N PRO A 124 -11.60 -5.45 -8.55
CA PRO A 124 -11.46 -4.15 -9.18
C PRO A 124 -11.81 -3.08 -8.15
N VAL A 125 -10.80 -2.53 -7.48
CA VAL A 125 -10.98 -1.48 -6.48
C VAL A 125 -11.60 -0.25 -7.17
N ASN A 126 -12.56 0.42 -6.55
CA ASN A 126 -13.15 1.61 -7.15
C ASN A 126 -12.15 2.78 -7.18
N LYS A 127 -12.50 3.83 -7.94
CA LYS A 127 -11.59 4.95 -8.20
C LYS A 127 -11.48 5.95 -7.07
N GLN A 128 -12.40 5.93 -6.10
CA GLN A 128 -12.48 6.95 -5.06
C GLN A 128 -11.59 6.58 -3.86
N PRO A 129 -10.52 7.33 -3.55
CA PRO A 129 -9.73 7.11 -2.35
C PRO A 129 -10.59 7.31 -1.09
N GLY A 130 -10.25 6.61 0.00
CA GLY A 130 -10.99 6.71 1.25
C GLY A 130 -10.93 5.44 2.10
N ILE A 131 -11.82 5.33 3.07
CA ILE A 131 -11.91 4.18 3.97
C ILE A 131 -13.11 3.33 3.58
N THR A 132 -12.88 2.06 3.24
CA THR A 132 -13.94 1.06 3.09
C THR A 132 -13.97 0.14 4.31
N SER A 133 -15.13 -0.47 4.61
CA SER A 133 -15.29 -1.37 5.74
C SER A 133 -15.96 -2.66 5.29
N LEU A 134 -15.26 -3.79 5.38
CA LEU A 134 -15.90 -5.10 5.22
C LEU A 134 -16.74 -5.39 6.45
N HIS A 135 -17.97 -5.84 6.24
CA HIS A 135 -18.84 -6.27 7.32
C HIS A 135 -18.79 -7.80 7.43
N ILE A 136 -18.25 -8.26 8.54
CA ILE A 136 -18.13 -9.67 8.90
C ILE A 136 -19.28 -10.00 9.84
N ARG A 137 -19.96 -11.11 9.56
CA ARG A 137 -20.91 -11.71 10.48
C ARG A 137 -20.53 -13.16 10.70
N GLU A 138 -20.51 -13.60 11.94
CA GLU A 138 -20.21 -14.98 12.30
C GLU A 138 -21.40 -15.64 12.98
N ASN A 139 -21.48 -16.96 12.89
CA ASN A 139 -22.39 -17.77 13.68
C ASN A 139 -21.60 -18.80 14.47
N VAL A 140 -21.48 -18.55 15.77
CA VAL A 140 -20.49 -19.19 16.64
C VAL A 140 -21.09 -19.65 17.95
N SER A 141 -20.38 -20.51 18.66
CA SER A 141 -20.79 -21.07 19.94
C SER A 141 -19.58 -21.44 20.79
N ARG A 142 -19.68 -21.35 22.12
CA ARG A 142 -18.64 -21.84 23.06
C ARG A 142 -18.89 -23.28 23.53
N ASP A 143 -20.14 -23.71 23.54
CA ASP A 143 -20.58 -25.04 24.01
C ASP A 143 -20.93 -25.99 22.85
N GLY A 144 -21.03 -25.46 21.63
CA GLY A 144 -21.41 -26.20 20.42
C GLY A 144 -22.92 -26.42 20.27
N THR A 145 -23.74 -25.89 21.19
CA THR A 145 -25.20 -26.06 21.23
C THR A 145 -25.95 -24.74 21.16
N THR A 146 -25.45 -23.70 21.84
CA THR A 146 -26.04 -22.37 21.89
C THR A 146 -25.32 -21.46 20.91
N TRP A 147 -26.03 -21.05 19.85
CA TRP A 147 -25.44 -20.31 18.74
C TRP A 147 -25.77 -18.83 18.82
N THR A 148 -24.75 -17.99 18.66
CA THR A 148 -24.88 -16.53 18.62
C THR A 148 -24.39 -15.99 17.29
N ARG A 149 -25.02 -14.89 16.86
CA ARG A 149 -24.57 -14.12 15.70
C ARG A 149 -23.89 -12.85 16.18
N ASN A 150 -22.66 -12.64 15.73
CA ASN A 150 -21.90 -11.44 16.06
C ASN A 150 -21.48 -10.73 14.78
N ASP A 151 -21.35 -9.40 14.86
CA ASP A 151 -20.97 -8.55 13.75
C ASP A 151 -19.64 -7.84 14.05
N ARG A 152 -18.78 -7.74 13.03
CA ARG A 152 -17.51 -7.01 13.08
C ARG A 152 -17.31 -6.22 11.80
N TYR A 153 -16.72 -5.03 11.93
CA TYR A 153 -16.35 -4.21 10.78
C TYR A 153 -14.83 -4.11 10.70
N LEU A 154 -14.26 -4.47 9.55
CA LEU A 154 -12.83 -4.42 9.29
C LEU A 154 -12.55 -3.30 8.29
N ARG A 155 -11.80 -2.29 8.73
CA ARG A 155 -11.56 -1.07 7.96
C ARG A 155 -10.29 -1.19 7.13
N LEU A 156 -10.36 -0.74 5.89
CA LEU A 156 -9.25 -0.71 4.94
C LEU A 156 -9.12 0.68 4.34
N VAL A 157 -7.90 1.17 4.25
CA VAL A 157 -7.58 2.44 3.57
C VAL A 157 -7.30 2.15 2.09
N LYS A 158 -8.06 2.78 1.19
CA LYS A 158 -7.76 2.91 -0.23
C LYS A 158 -6.97 4.19 -0.44
N GLY A 159 -5.65 4.06 -0.50
CA GLY A 159 -4.74 5.16 -0.78
C GLY A 159 -4.70 5.53 -2.27
N THR A 160 -3.94 6.57 -2.58
CA THR A 160 -3.64 6.90 -3.97
C THR A 160 -2.41 6.13 -4.45
N VAL A 161 -1.37 5.95 -3.65
CA VAL A 161 -0.11 5.31 -4.08
C VAL A 161 0.13 4.06 -3.23
N ALA A 162 0.46 2.93 -3.85
CA ALA A 162 0.96 1.76 -3.11
C ALA A 162 2.34 2.12 -2.54
N ARG A 163 2.65 1.73 -1.30
CA ARG A 163 3.99 1.95 -0.71
C ARG A 163 5.11 1.27 -1.49
N THR A 164 4.78 0.29 -2.33
CA THR A 164 5.71 -0.36 -3.28
C THR A 164 6.16 0.56 -4.41
N ASN A 165 5.50 1.71 -4.62
CA ASN A 165 5.80 2.65 -5.71
C ASN A 165 6.65 3.85 -5.24
N GLU A 166 7.25 3.77 -4.06
CA GLU A 166 8.18 4.79 -3.57
C GLU A 166 9.42 4.87 -4.46
N PRO A 167 9.83 6.06 -4.91
CA PRO A 167 11.03 6.23 -5.69
C PRO A 167 12.28 5.89 -4.86
N ARG A 168 13.21 5.13 -5.44
CA ARG A 168 14.45 4.68 -4.75
C ARG A 168 15.68 4.87 -5.63
N SER A 169 16.85 4.66 -5.03
CA SER A 169 18.12 4.51 -5.76
C SER A 169 18.41 5.69 -6.69
N PHE A 170 18.27 6.94 -6.22
CA PHE A 170 18.60 8.09 -7.04
C PHE A 170 20.11 8.29 -7.11
N TYR A 171 20.71 8.08 -8.28
CA TYR A 171 22.15 8.21 -8.50
C TYR A 171 22.48 8.84 -9.86
N ALA A 172 23.72 9.30 -10.01
CA ALA A 172 24.25 9.80 -11.28
C ALA A 172 25.18 8.76 -11.91
N SER A 173 25.11 8.62 -13.24
CA SER A 173 26.00 7.77 -14.02
C SER A 173 26.50 8.53 -15.26
N PRO A 174 27.82 8.77 -15.37
CA PRO A 174 28.84 8.67 -14.33
C PRO A 174 28.67 9.71 -13.20
N SER A 175 29.11 9.39 -11.98
CA SER A 175 29.03 10.28 -10.79
C SER A 175 30.30 11.12 -10.54
N ASP A 176 31.43 10.74 -11.14
CA ASP A 176 32.70 11.47 -11.12
C ASP A 176 33.15 11.64 -12.58
N VAL A 177 33.28 12.90 -13.00
CA VAL A 177 33.46 13.25 -14.40
C VAL A 177 34.49 14.35 -14.59
N ASP A 178 35.11 14.36 -15.76
CA ASP A 178 35.82 15.53 -16.23
C ASP A 178 34.83 16.63 -16.63
N ARG A 179 35.34 17.86 -16.73
CA ARG A 179 34.56 19.02 -17.12
C ARG A 179 33.83 18.82 -18.46
N ALA A 180 32.63 19.38 -18.55
CA ALA A 180 31.79 19.39 -19.75
C ALA A 180 31.38 17.99 -20.24
N THR A 181 31.44 17.00 -19.35
CA THR A 181 30.95 15.64 -19.59
C THR A 181 29.44 15.59 -19.39
N GLU A 182 28.78 14.78 -20.21
CA GLU A 182 27.34 14.50 -20.07
C GLU A 182 27.09 13.47 -18.97
N VAL A 183 26.07 13.71 -18.17
CA VAL A 183 25.65 12.81 -17.08
C VAL A 183 24.18 12.49 -17.20
N THR A 184 23.84 11.23 -16.90
CA THR A 184 22.46 10.77 -16.76
C THR A 184 22.17 10.49 -15.29
N LEU A 185 21.02 10.95 -14.82
CA LEU A 185 20.50 10.61 -13.50
C LEU A 185 19.55 9.43 -13.65
N HIS A 186 19.61 8.50 -12.71
CA HIS A 186 18.82 7.27 -12.68
C HIS A 186 18.13 7.13 -11.33
N TRP A 187 16.95 6.52 -11.34
CA TRP A 187 16.23 6.11 -10.13
C TRP A 187 15.26 4.99 -10.45
N ASP A 188 14.89 4.24 -9.41
CA ASP A 188 13.79 3.28 -9.47
C ASP A 188 12.50 4.06 -9.25
N GLY A 189 11.79 4.37 -10.33
CA GLY A 189 10.55 5.14 -10.29
C GLY A 189 9.37 4.38 -10.87
N SER A 190 8.19 4.68 -10.36
CA SER A 190 6.94 4.15 -10.87
C SER A 190 6.38 5.11 -11.93
N PRO A 191 5.87 4.63 -13.09
CA PRO A 191 5.24 5.49 -14.11
C PRO A 191 3.99 6.23 -13.59
N ASP A 192 3.55 5.84 -12.40
CA ASP A 192 2.40 6.31 -11.67
C ASP A 192 2.61 7.64 -10.92
N LEU A 193 3.83 8.17 -10.90
CA LEU A 193 4.22 9.40 -10.22
C LEU A 193 4.78 10.41 -11.23
N GLY A 194 4.69 11.69 -10.89
CA GLY A 194 5.35 12.76 -11.63
C GLY A 194 6.73 13.03 -11.05
N TYR A 195 7.69 13.32 -11.92
CA TYR A 195 9.08 13.55 -11.57
C TYR A 195 9.55 14.91 -12.05
N TRP A 196 10.29 15.62 -11.20
CA TRP A 196 10.96 16.88 -11.54
C TRP A 196 12.39 16.85 -11.04
N ILE A 197 13.30 17.40 -11.83
CA ILE A 197 14.69 17.60 -11.42
C ILE A 197 14.91 19.06 -11.07
N GLU A 198 15.25 19.30 -9.82
CA GLU A 198 15.71 20.59 -9.33
C GLU A 198 17.24 20.63 -9.39
N ARG A 199 17.76 21.72 -9.96
CA ARG A 199 19.18 22.03 -10.07
C ARG A 199 19.53 23.14 -9.07
N PRO A 200 20.79 23.25 -8.63
CA PRO A 200 21.20 24.28 -7.67
C PRO A 200 21.35 25.67 -8.32
N ASP A 201 20.98 25.83 -9.60
CA ASP A 201 21.03 27.10 -10.32
C ASP A 201 19.86 28.05 -10.01
N GLY A 202 18.97 27.64 -9.10
CA GLY A 202 17.83 28.43 -8.65
C GLY A 202 16.71 28.55 -9.67
N LYS A 203 16.77 27.80 -10.77
CA LYS A 203 15.68 27.72 -11.75
C LYS A 203 14.59 26.78 -11.26
N ASP A 204 13.38 27.01 -11.77
CA ASP A 204 12.25 26.13 -11.48
C ASP A 204 12.56 24.68 -11.86
N PRO A 205 12.16 23.70 -11.03
CA PRO A 205 12.36 22.29 -11.32
C PRO A 205 11.77 21.90 -12.67
N ALA A 206 12.55 21.18 -13.48
CA ALA A 206 12.11 20.76 -14.82
C ALA A 206 11.36 19.42 -14.74
N PRO A 207 10.18 19.27 -15.38
CA PRO A 207 9.49 17.99 -15.43
C PRO A 207 10.30 16.97 -16.23
N VAL A 208 10.27 15.72 -15.77
CA VAL A 208 10.91 14.59 -16.45
C VAL A 208 9.84 13.69 -17.06
N PRO A 209 9.90 13.42 -18.39
CA PRO A 209 8.94 12.56 -19.06
C PRO A 209 9.20 11.06 -18.85
N ASP A 210 10.46 10.65 -18.66
CA ASP A 210 10.84 9.27 -18.35
C ASP A 210 10.81 9.04 -16.83
N PRO A 211 10.06 8.04 -16.33
CA PRO A 211 9.93 7.78 -14.90
C PRO A 211 11.16 7.15 -14.24
N THR A 212 12.24 6.89 -14.96
CA THR A 212 13.43 6.19 -14.45
C THR A 212 14.77 6.86 -14.77
N SER A 213 14.80 7.84 -15.67
CA SER A 213 16.05 8.47 -16.07
C SER A 213 15.90 9.92 -16.57
N TYR A 214 16.97 10.70 -16.43
CA TYR A 214 17.04 12.07 -16.97
C TYR A 214 18.45 12.47 -17.39
N LYS A 215 18.60 12.95 -18.62
CA LYS A 215 19.88 13.47 -19.15
C LYS A 215 20.04 14.94 -18.75
N VAL A 216 21.09 15.24 -17.98
CA VAL A 216 21.30 16.58 -17.41
C VAL A 216 22.02 17.52 -18.38
N GLY A 217 22.67 16.97 -19.41
CA GLY A 217 23.57 17.70 -20.29
C GLY A 217 24.96 17.85 -19.67
N ARG A 218 25.76 18.79 -20.17
CA ARG A 218 27.16 19.00 -19.76
C ARG A 218 27.26 19.69 -18.40
N ILE A 219 28.14 19.19 -17.53
CA ILE A 219 28.35 19.73 -16.18
C ILE A 219 29.78 20.28 -16.05
N ASP A 220 29.91 21.53 -15.61
CA ASP A 220 31.20 22.23 -15.48
C ASP A 220 31.73 22.34 -14.04
N ARG A 221 30.88 22.02 -13.05
CA ARG A 221 31.17 22.12 -11.62
C ARG A 221 30.44 21.03 -10.84
N THR A 222 30.98 20.65 -9.69
CA THR A 222 30.31 19.72 -8.78
C THR A 222 28.90 20.23 -8.47
N THR A 223 27.91 19.39 -8.71
CA THR A 223 26.49 19.78 -8.71
C THR A 223 25.67 18.71 -8.00
N THR A 224 24.88 19.13 -7.00
CA THR A 224 23.88 18.28 -6.34
C THR A 224 22.54 18.48 -7.01
N PHE A 225 21.92 17.40 -7.48
CA PHE A 225 20.57 17.38 -8.04
C PHE A 225 19.58 16.88 -7.01
N HIS A 226 18.36 17.39 -7.08
CA HIS A 226 17.24 16.85 -6.31
C HIS A 226 16.16 16.31 -7.23
N LEU A 227 15.73 15.07 -7.00
CA LEU A 227 14.55 14.48 -7.61
C LEU A 227 13.35 14.79 -6.73
N LEU A 228 12.45 15.64 -7.23
CA LEU A 228 11.18 15.95 -6.59
C LEU A 228 10.11 15.04 -7.20
N VAL A 229 9.40 14.32 -6.34
CA VAL A 229 8.37 13.37 -6.78
C VAL A 229 7.03 13.79 -6.22
N ARG A 230 6.06 13.96 -7.11
CA ARG A 230 4.70 14.37 -6.78
C ARG A 230 3.72 13.28 -7.22
N ASP A 231 2.67 13.10 -6.43
CA ASP A 231 1.51 12.33 -6.88
C ASP A 231 0.68 13.24 -7.80
N THR A 232 0.60 12.92 -9.09
CA THR A 232 -0.09 13.76 -10.10
C THR A 232 -1.61 13.85 -9.89
N ARG A 233 -2.15 13.10 -8.92
CA ARG A 233 -3.55 13.19 -8.48
C ARG A 233 -3.77 14.13 -7.31
N ASP A 234 -2.69 14.62 -6.71
CA ASP A 234 -2.78 15.67 -5.70
C ASP A 234 -2.93 17.00 -6.43
N GLU A 235 -4.14 17.58 -6.41
CA GLU A 235 -4.42 18.89 -6.99
C GLU A 235 -3.54 19.99 -6.38
N GLN A 236 -3.06 19.80 -5.15
CA GLN A 236 -2.15 20.72 -4.47
C GLN A 236 -0.69 20.55 -4.90
N HIS A 237 -0.39 19.54 -5.74
CA HIS A 237 0.93 19.26 -6.30
C HIS A 237 2.04 19.18 -5.24
N GLN A 238 1.73 18.70 -4.03
CA GLN A 238 2.72 18.66 -2.95
C GLN A 238 3.83 17.66 -3.30
N VAL A 239 5.07 18.07 -3.04
CA VAL A 239 6.23 17.19 -3.14
C VAL A 239 6.14 16.15 -2.03
N ARG A 240 6.04 14.88 -2.41
CA ARG A 240 5.95 13.76 -1.46
C ARG A 240 7.31 13.19 -1.12
N TYR A 241 8.20 13.12 -2.11
CA TYR A 241 9.55 12.61 -1.93
C TYR A 241 10.56 13.57 -2.53
N ARG A 242 11.70 13.68 -1.85
CA ARG A 242 12.87 14.43 -2.29
C ARG A 242 14.10 13.56 -2.10
N LEU A 243 14.69 13.11 -3.20
CA LEU A 243 15.95 12.38 -3.19
C LEU A 243 17.06 13.30 -3.72
N SER A 244 18.31 13.06 -3.33
CA SER A 244 19.45 13.85 -3.80
C SER A 244 20.59 12.96 -4.27
N THR A 245 21.28 13.39 -5.33
CA THR A 245 22.55 12.80 -5.78
C THR A 245 23.52 13.91 -6.18
N THR A 246 24.81 13.65 -6.04
CA THR A 246 25.86 14.61 -6.37
C THR A 246 26.74 14.08 -7.48
N VAL A 247 26.96 14.92 -8.51
CA VAL A 247 27.98 14.71 -9.53
C VAL A 247 29.21 15.51 -9.13
N THR A 248 30.34 14.84 -9.01
CA THR A 248 31.65 15.47 -8.76
C THR A 248 32.33 15.76 -10.09
N VAL A 249 32.84 16.99 -10.25
CA VAL A 249 33.60 17.37 -11.46
C VAL A 249 35.06 17.57 -11.10
N ARG A 250 35.95 16.87 -11.81
CA ARG A 250 37.40 17.06 -11.72
C ARG A 250 37.78 18.37 -12.39
N ASN A 251 38.60 19.17 -11.71
CA ASN A 251 39.01 20.52 -12.15
C ASN A 251 37.82 21.43 -12.49
N PRO A 252 36.92 21.69 -11.52
CA PRO A 252 35.71 22.45 -11.76
C PRO A 252 36.01 23.91 -12.13
N LYS A 253 35.16 24.52 -12.96
CA LYS A 253 35.25 25.95 -13.26
C LYS A 253 34.70 26.75 -12.08
N TYR A 254 35.54 27.57 -11.45
CA TYR A 254 35.12 28.62 -10.54
C TYR A 254 35.14 29.96 -11.27
N ASP A 255 34.10 30.77 -11.09
CA ASP A 255 34.17 32.17 -11.49
C ASP A 255 35.08 32.91 -10.50
N ALA A 256 35.93 33.80 -11.00
CA ALA A 256 36.83 34.59 -10.16
C ALA A 256 36.00 35.40 -9.16
N ALA A 257 36.21 35.16 -7.86
CA ALA A 257 35.57 35.95 -6.82
C ALA A 257 35.99 37.41 -6.97
N GLN A 258 35.02 38.33 -7.13
CA GLN A 258 35.30 39.75 -6.93
C GLN A 258 35.49 39.98 -5.42
N VAL A 259 36.75 39.97 -4.98
CA VAL A 259 37.11 40.52 -3.68
C VAL A 259 36.89 42.03 -3.77
N ARG A 260 35.75 42.51 -3.27
CA ARG A 260 35.61 43.94 -2.96
C ARG A 260 36.54 44.22 -1.78
N ASN A 261 37.69 44.83 -2.05
CA ASN A 261 38.50 45.45 -1.02
C ASN A 261 37.61 46.48 -0.30
N LEU A 262 37.19 46.15 0.92
CA LEU A 262 36.75 47.16 1.88
C LEU A 262 38.00 47.97 2.21
N LEU A 263 38.10 49.17 1.65
CA LEU A 263 39.04 50.18 2.13
C LEU A 263 38.71 50.41 3.61
N VAL A 264 39.62 49.97 4.48
CA VAL A 264 39.67 50.42 5.87
C VAL A 264 40.13 51.87 5.79
N GLY A 265 39.21 52.81 6.01
CA GLY A 265 39.58 54.19 6.28
C GLY A 265 40.06 54.28 7.73
N GLU A 266 41.37 54.48 7.89
CA GLU A 266 41.94 55.07 9.10
C GLU A 266 42.02 56.60 8.93
N GLU A 267 41.83 57.27 10.08
CA GLU A 267 41.86 58.72 10.41
C GLU A 267 40.67 59.61 10.05
#